data_AF-A0A7Y5V0C0-F1
#
_entry.id   AF-A0A7Y5V0C0-F1
#
_cell.length_a   1.000
_cell.length_b   1.000
_cell.length_c   1.000
_cell.angle_alpha   90.00
_cell.angle_beta   90.00
_cell.angle_gamma   90.00
#
_symmetry.space_group_name_H-M   'P 1'
#
loop_
_entity.id
_entity.type
_entity.pdbx_description
1 polymer ?
#
loop_
_entity_poly.entity_id
_entity_poly.type
_entity_poly.pdbx_seq_one_letter_code
_entity_poly.pdbx_strand_id
1 'polypeptide(L)'
;MVHLSEGSRRLDIRVTSPETQQALVQSAARYNDVYFVRLPTPHLDAMSIPLDGVGTMISSITDQLGDQATLIVFGEAVDLVHVHQAVESHLRFHLWIAVKREPLIDNERSAALKHQHVGALVYTKYDGQLHHTKTRLEYSYCPACQKTTKDYGGKKHTYHPYGTLISDVWRDISVNPEGDLSPVLERFADLFGIEQYHELHVCDLRRLLHSRRSVSKLLVENTSAPLHLESRLLHGDVLSELKALPDNSIDFAFVDPPYNLKKHYLGYADDLKISDYFTWCDAWISEVARVLRPGATFALLNIPLWAVRHFLHMGTILTYQNWIVWDALSFPVRMIMPAHYTILCFSKGIPRPLPGLTGASVDDEIFQRSSSFRSLTPLGEGYCLRSQCLAKRARIGMDDRGILSDIWWDVHRLKHNSRRVDHPCQLPPQLMYRLISLFTRPGEIVLDCFNGAGTTTLAAHQLGRRYIGIEREERYFQMATERHAEIDEGIDPFRKADRVLTTKNSPVARLKKQKYKVSKKTLQLEVRRVAQMIGHLPSRKEMIEHGDYSIHYYDDYFTSWGEVCAAARTSGMTETREETEYPEGTYSQKRLF
;
A
#
# COMPACT_ATOMS: atom_id res chain seq x y z
N MET A 1 -14.72 -17.52 10.44
CA MET A 1 -14.89 -16.78 9.18
C MET A 1 -13.86 -15.67 9.18
N VAL A 2 -12.92 -15.64 8.24
CA VAL A 2 -11.86 -14.62 8.19
C VAL A 2 -12.42 -13.28 7.65
N HIS A 3 -13.47 -13.35 6.83
CA HIS A 3 -14.20 -12.21 6.27
C HIS A 3 -15.72 -12.40 6.31
N LEU A 4 -16.47 -11.31 6.13
CA LEU A 4 -17.92 -11.27 5.95
C LEU A 4 -18.27 -10.33 4.79
N SER A 5 -18.96 -10.84 3.78
CA SER A 5 -19.52 -10.04 2.69
C SER A 5 -21.00 -9.76 2.92
N GLU A 6 -21.37 -8.49 3.10
CA GLU A 6 -22.74 -8.07 3.40
C GLU A 6 -23.69 -8.42 2.23
N GLY A 7 -24.68 -9.27 2.49
CA GLY A 7 -25.70 -9.66 1.49
C GLY A 7 -25.21 -10.58 0.37
N SER A 8 -24.04 -11.21 0.53
CA SER A 8 -23.45 -12.06 -0.49
C SER A 8 -24.26 -13.33 -0.76
N ARG A 9 -24.48 -13.63 -2.05
CA ARG A 9 -24.79 -14.96 -2.55
C ARG A 9 -23.50 -15.52 -3.17
N ARG A 10 -22.76 -16.31 -2.39
CA ARG A 10 -21.46 -16.84 -2.80
C ARG A 10 -21.57 -17.53 -4.17
N LEU A 11 -20.68 -17.16 -5.08
CA LEU A 11 -20.63 -17.73 -6.42
C LEU A 11 -20.20 -19.21 -6.40
N ASP A 12 -20.75 -20.01 -7.31
CA ASP A 12 -20.27 -21.36 -7.56
C ASP A 12 -18.88 -21.31 -8.20
N ILE A 13 -17.92 -22.08 -7.68
CA ILE A 13 -16.54 -22.07 -8.17
C ILE A 13 -16.36 -23.25 -9.14
N ARG A 14 -16.03 -22.94 -10.39
CA ARG A 14 -15.72 -23.92 -11.43
C ARG A 14 -14.26 -23.80 -11.85
N VAL A 15 -13.52 -24.91 -11.86
CA VAL A 15 -12.10 -24.92 -12.22
C VAL A 15 -11.87 -25.64 -13.55
N THR A 16 -11.02 -25.08 -14.40
CA THR A 16 -10.59 -25.66 -15.68
C THR A 16 -9.09 -25.44 -15.89
N SER A 17 -8.46 -26.31 -16.67
CA SER A 17 -7.04 -26.22 -17.05
C SER A 17 -6.91 -26.47 -18.55
N PRO A 18 -7.05 -25.45 -19.40
CA PRO A 18 -7.00 -25.63 -20.86
C PRO A 18 -5.61 -26.09 -21.30
N GLU A 19 -5.57 -27.05 -22.22
CA GLU A 19 -4.32 -27.60 -22.78
C GLU A 19 -3.90 -26.90 -24.08
N THR A 20 -4.78 -26.09 -24.67
CA THR A 20 -4.52 -25.33 -25.89
C THR A 20 -5.05 -23.91 -25.79
N GLN A 21 -4.46 -22.99 -26.56
CA GLN A 21 -4.95 -21.61 -26.65
C GLN A 21 -6.38 -21.55 -27.18
N GLN A 22 -6.76 -22.45 -28.09
CA GLN A 22 -8.13 -22.52 -28.62
C GLN A 22 -9.13 -22.90 -27.53
N ALA A 23 -8.82 -23.88 -26.67
CA ALA A 23 -9.67 -24.26 -25.55
C ALA A 23 -9.80 -23.12 -24.52
N LEU A 24 -8.71 -22.39 -24.26
CA LEU A 24 -8.71 -21.20 -23.42
C LEU A 24 -9.69 -20.14 -23.97
N VAL A 25 -9.55 -19.77 -25.25
CA VAL A 25 -10.41 -18.80 -25.94
C VAL A 25 -11.87 -19.22 -25.91
N GLN A 26 -12.17 -20.48 -26.22
CA GLN A 26 -13.53 -21.02 -26.19
C GLN A 26 -14.14 -20.94 -24.79
N SER A 27 -13.35 -21.15 -23.75
CA SER A 27 -13.83 -21.10 -22.37
C SER A 27 -14.21 -19.68 -21.90
N ALA A 28 -13.64 -18.64 -22.51
CA ALA A 28 -13.94 -17.23 -22.22
C ALA A 28 -15.04 -16.64 -23.13
N ALA A 29 -15.35 -17.31 -24.25
CA ALA A 29 -16.24 -16.79 -25.29
C ALA A 29 -17.65 -16.46 -24.76
N ARG A 30 -18.01 -15.18 -24.83
CA ARG A 30 -19.28 -14.58 -24.35
C ARG A 30 -19.58 -14.81 -22.87
N TYR A 31 -18.56 -15.15 -22.07
CA TYR A 31 -18.71 -15.34 -20.63
C TYR A 31 -19.01 -14.01 -19.95
N ASN A 32 -20.11 -13.89 -19.21
CA ASN A 32 -20.59 -12.63 -18.61
C ASN A 32 -20.46 -12.58 -17.08
N ASP A 33 -19.83 -13.60 -16.50
CA ASP A 33 -19.66 -13.78 -15.06
C ASP A 33 -18.23 -13.35 -14.62
N VAL A 34 -17.74 -13.87 -13.49
CA VAL A 34 -16.39 -13.60 -13.00
C VAL A 34 -15.42 -14.64 -13.54
N TYR A 35 -14.51 -14.22 -14.41
CA TYR A 35 -13.49 -15.06 -15.01
C TYR A 35 -12.16 -14.84 -14.30
N PHE A 36 -11.63 -15.87 -13.64
CA PHE A 36 -10.38 -15.82 -12.89
C PHE A 36 -9.29 -16.59 -13.62
N VAL A 37 -8.16 -15.96 -13.88
CA VAL A 37 -6.99 -16.59 -14.50
C VAL A 37 -5.88 -16.74 -13.48
N ARG A 38 -5.40 -17.97 -13.29
CA ARG A 38 -4.19 -18.27 -12.52
C ARG A 38 -3.00 -18.41 -13.47
N LEU A 39 -2.00 -17.54 -13.30
CA LEU A 39 -0.72 -17.64 -13.97
C LEU A 39 0.27 -18.55 -13.21
N PRO A 40 1.21 -19.19 -13.91
CA PRO A 40 2.32 -19.91 -13.28
C PRO A 40 3.30 -18.97 -12.59
N THR A 41 3.81 -19.42 -11.44
CA THR A 41 4.87 -18.71 -10.71
C THR A 41 6.24 -19.38 -10.91
N PRO A 42 7.35 -18.61 -10.93
CA PRO A 42 8.67 -19.17 -11.17
C PRO A 42 9.27 -19.81 -9.93
N HIS A 43 10.38 -20.53 -10.12
CA HIS A 43 11.35 -20.74 -9.06
C HIS A 43 11.96 -19.40 -8.61
N LEU A 44 12.47 -19.34 -7.37
CA LEU A 44 13.03 -18.13 -6.76
C LEU A 44 14.04 -17.38 -7.66
N ASP A 45 14.90 -18.11 -8.36
CA ASP A 45 15.95 -17.55 -9.22
C ASP A 45 15.43 -16.85 -10.49
N ALA A 46 14.15 -17.06 -10.84
CA ALA A 46 13.50 -16.50 -12.02
C ALA A 46 12.37 -15.51 -11.67
N MET A 47 12.25 -15.09 -10.41
CA MET A 47 11.21 -14.14 -9.94
C MET A 47 11.26 -12.78 -10.63
N SER A 48 12.39 -12.41 -11.24
CA SER A 48 12.57 -11.17 -11.99
C SER A 48 12.29 -11.29 -13.49
N ILE A 49 12.02 -12.50 -13.99
CA ILE A 49 11.89 -12.79 -15.41
C ILE A 49 10.42 -13.00 -15.76
N PRO A 50 9.82 -12.21 -16.66
CA PRO A 50 8.41 -12.38 -17.02
C PRO A 50 8.17 -13.62 -17.89
N LEU A 51 6.95 -14.14 -17.82
CA LEU A 51 6.41 -15.17 -18.72
C LEU A 51 6.44 -14.68 -20.17
N ASP A 52 6.87 -15.58 -21.05
CA ASP A 52 6.86 -15.29 -22.48
C ASP A 52 5.44 -15.35 -23.04
N GLY A 53 5.08 -14.40 -23.91
CA GLY A 53 3.75 -14.33 -24.51
C GLY A 53 2.56 -14.08 -23.56
N VAL A 54 2.75 -13.83 -22.26
CA VAL A 54 1.65 -13.71 -21.29
C VAL A 54 0.63 -12.63 -21.66
N GLY A 55 1.10 -11.46 -22.10
CA GLY A 55 0.23 -10.36 -22.53
C GLY A 55 -0.66 -10.77 -23.73
N THR A 56 -0.06 -11.39 -24.75
CA THR A 56 -0.78 -11.91 -25.92
C THR A 56 -1.80 -12.97 -25.53
N MET A 57 -1.45 -13.86 -24.60
CA MET A 57 -2.37 -14.90 -24.15
C MET A 57 -3.60 -14.32 -23.44
N ILE A 58 -3.41 -13.38 -22.52
CA ILE A 58 -4.54 -12.74 -21.82
C ILE A 58 -5.35 -11.82 -22.74
N SER A 59 -4.70 -11.12 -23.68
CA SER A 59 -5.41 -10.34 -24.70
C SER A 59 -6.32 -11.23 -25.56
N SER A 60 -5.89 -12.46 -25.90
CA SER A 60 -6.71 -13.38 -26.72
C SER A 60 -8.04 -13.81 -26.08
N ILE A 61 -8.12 -13.86 -24.75
CA ILE A 61 -9.40 -14.10 -24.04
C ILE A 61 -10.20 -12.83 -23.82
N THR A 62 -9.51 -11.70 -23.66
CA THR A 62 -10.13 -10.40 -23.38
C THR A 62 -11.13 -10.01 -24.47
N ASP A 63 -10.77 -10.21 -25.73
CA ASP A 63 -11.62 -9.91 -26.88
C ASP A 63 -12.87 -10.79 -26.98
N GLN A 64 -12.88 -11.90 -26.25
CA GLN A 64 -13.91 -12.93 -26.34
C GLN A 64 -14.87 -12.89 -25.17
N LEU A 65 -14.49 -12.24 -24.06
CA LEU A 65 -15.35 -12.06 -22.89
C LEU A 65 -16.65 -11.32 -23.25
N GLY A 66 -17.72 -11.68 -22.54
CA GLY A 66 -19.00 -10.99 -22.67
C GLY A 66 -18.94 -9.56 -22.09
N ASP A 67 -19.86 -8.71 -22.54
CA ASP A 67 -19.85 -7.28 -22.18
C ASP A 67 -20.05 -7.01 -20.69
N GLN A 68 -20.58 -7.96 -19.93
CA GLN A 68 -20.82 -7.84 -18.48
C GLN A 68 -19.76 -8.55 -17.63
N ALA A 69 -18.70 -9.08 -18.25
CA ALA A 69 -17.68 -9.86 -17.56
C ALA A 69 -16.81 -9.03 -16.60
N THR A 70 -16.38 -9.69 -15.52
CA THR A 70 -15.26 -9.26 -14.69
C THR A 70 -14.09 -10.23 -14.90
N LEU A 71 -12.91 -9.72 -15.23
CA LEU A 71 -11.69 -10.52 -15.38
C LEU A 71 -10.77 -10.29 -14.18
N ILE A 72 -10.30 -11.37 -13.57
CA ILE A 72 -9.28 -11.37 -12.52
C ILE A 72 -8.06 -12.10 -13.05
N VAL A 73 -6.87 -11.49 -12.99
CA VAL A 73 -5.61 -12.17 -13.36
C VAL A 73 -4.69 -12.21 -12.14
N PHE A 74 -4.36 -13.42 -11.71
CA PHE A 74 -3.59 -13.70 -10.50
C PHE A 74 -2.20 -14.25 -10.86
N GLY A 75 -1.14 -13.64 -10.33
CA GLY A 75 0.24 -14.04 -10.66
C GLY A 75 1.32 -13.14 -10.04
N GLU A 76 2.55 -13.29 -10.53
CA GLU A 76 3.68 -12.45 -10.10
C GLU A 76 3.56 -11.02 -10.62
N ALA A 77 4.05 -10.04 -9.84
CA ALA A 77 4.03 -8.64 -10.24
C ALA A 77 4.66 -8.40 -11.62
N VAL A 78 5.78 -9.08 -11.93
CA VAL A 78 6.47 -8.96 -13.22
C VAL A 78 5.62 -9.43 -14.40
N ASP A 79 4.77 -10.44 -14.19
CA ASP A 79 3.87 -10.97 -15.21
C ASP A 79 2.65 -10.06 -15.37
N LEU A 80 2.10 -9.60 -14.23
CA LEU A 80 0.94 -8.71 -14.17
C LEU A 80 1.17 -7.34 -14.81
N VAL A 81 2.39 -6.80 -14.75
CA VAL A 81 2.76 -5.59 -15.50
C VAL A 81 2.54 -5.79 -17.00
N HIS A 82 3.01 -6.91 -17.55
CA HIS A 82 2.88 -7.21 -18.99
C HIS A 82 1.44 -7.57 -19.38
N VAL A 83 0.68 -8.19 -18.47
CA VAL A 83 -0.75 -8.39 -18.65
C VAL A 83 -1.45 -7.04 -18.77
N HIS A 84 -1.21 -6.12 -17.83
CA HIS A 84 -1.85 -4.81 -17.84
C HIS A 84 -1.55 -4.04 -19.13
N GLN A 85 -0.29 -3.99 -19.54
CA GLN A 85 0.14 -3.36 -20.79
C GLN A 85 -0.63 -3.88 -22.02
N ALA A 86 -0.93 -5.18 -22.05
CA ALA A 86 -1.59 -5.79 -23.19
C ALA A 86 -3.12 -5.55 -23.21
N VAL A 87 -3.75 -5.33 -22.06
CA VAL A 87 -5.22 -5.28 -21.94
C VAL A 87 -5.80 -3.92 -21.59
N GLU A 88 -4.98 -2.93 -21.21
CA GLU A 88 -5.45 -1.62 -20.73
C GLU A 88 -6.32 -0.85 -21.74
N SER A 89 -6.17 -1.12 -23.04
CA SER A 89 -6.97 -0.51 -24.11
C SER A 89 -8.31 -1.22 -24.37
N HIS A 90 -8.48 -2.44 -23.86
CA HIS A 90 -9.66 -3.28 -24.09
C HIS A 90 -10.53 -3.42 -22.83
N LEU A 91 -9.93 -3.27 -21.65
CA LEU A 91 -10.59 -3.47 -20.37
C LEU A 91 -10.44 -2.26 -19.45
N ARG A 92 -11.43 -2.08 -18.60
CA ARG A 92 -11.38 -1.08 -17.54
C ARG A 92 -10.71 -1.66 -16.30
N PHE A 93 -9.56 -1.13 -15.92
CA PHE A 93 -8.86 -1.47 -14.68
C PHE A 93 -9.57 -0.92 -13.44
N HIS A 94 -9.64 -1.72 -12.38
CA HIS A 94 -10.20 -1.29 -11.09
C HIS A 94 -9.25 -1.46 -9.91
N LEU A 95 -8.61 -2.63 -9.77
CA LEU A 95 -7.82 -2.95 -8.57
C LEU A 95 -6.54 -3.70 -8.90
N TRP A 96 -5.49 -3.39 -8.15
CA TRP A 96 -4.33 -4.26 -7.96
C TRP A 96 -4.31 -4.71 -6.51
N ILE A 97 -4.72 -5.95 -6.27
CA ILE A 97 -4.76 -6.53 -4.94
C ILE A 97 -3.44 -7.26 -4.67
N ALA A 98 -2.72 -6.87 -3.63
CA ALA A 98 -1.58 -7.62 -3.14
C ALA A 98 -2.06 -8.69 -2.16
N VAL A 99 -1.73 -9.96 -2.41
CA VAL A 99 -2.06 -11.10 -1.56
C VAL A 99 -0.80 -11.68 -0.97
N LYS A 100 -0.78 -11.88 0.34
CA LYS A 100 0.36 -12.47 1.03
C LYS A 100 0.59 -13.92 0.57
N ARG A 101 1.85 -14.22 0.29
CA ARG A 101 2.36 -15.54 -0.05
C ARG A 101 2.81 -16.26 1.22
N GLU A 102 2.65 -17.58 1.24
CA GLU A 102 3.34 -18.43 2.19
C GLU A 102 4.87 -18.22 2.12
N PRO A 103 5.58 -18.28 3.26
CA PRO A 103 7.02 -18.13 3.27
C PRO A 103 7.70 -19.16 2.35
N LEU A 104 8.48 -18.68 1.39
CA LEU A 104 9.36 -19.53 0.60
C LEU A 104 10.55 -19.95 1.47
N ILE A 105 10.89 -21.23 1.45
CA ILE A 105 12.13 -21.73 2.08
C ILE A 105 13.28 -21.25 1.18
N ASP A 106 13.93 -20.18 1.62
CA ASP A 106 15.07 -19.59 0.91
C ASP A 106 16.33 -19.76 1.75
N ASN A 107 17.35 -20.36 1.13
CA ASN A 107 18.69 -20.47 1.64
C ASN A 107 19.57 -19.60 0.75
N GLU A 108 19.69 -18.28 1.01
CA GLU A 108 20.92 -17.49 0.78
C GLU A 108 20.75 -15.96 0.98
N ARG A 109 21.91 -15.27 1.00
CA ARG A 109 22.06 -13.81 1.07
C ARG A 109 21.64 -13.17 -0.25
N SER A 110 20.37 -12.79 -0.36
CA SER A 110 19.82 -12.25 -1.60
C SER A 110 20.15 -10.76 -1.84
N ALA A 111 20.30 -10.40 -3.11
CA ALA A 111 20.37 -9.02 -3.61
C ALA A 111 18.97 -8.37 -3.72
N ALA A 112 17.95 -9.06 -3.21
CA ALA A 112 16.55 -8.65 -3.17
C ALA A 112 15.92 -9.03 -1.82
N LEU A 113 14.82 -8.40 -1.46
CA LEU A 113 14.00 -8.79 -0.31
C LEU A 113 13.32 -10.13 -0.55
N LYS A 114 12.96 -10.80 0.56
CA LYS A 114 12.14 -12.01 0.50
C LYS A 114 10.80 -11.69 -0.15
N HIS A 115 10.47 -12.45 -1.18
CA HIS A 115 9.23 -12.32 -1.94
C HIS A 115 8.09 -12.96 -1.15
N GLN A 116 7.19 -12.15 -0.59
CA GLN A 116 6.07 -12.58 0.24
C GLN A 116 4.72 -12.08 -0.28
N HIS A 117 4.64 -11.60 -1.51
CA HIS A 117 3.36 -11.29 -2.14
C HIS A 117 3.23 -11.89 -3.54
N VAL A 118 1.97 -11.93 -3.98
CA VAL A 118 1.51 -12.09 -5.36
C VAL A 118 0.42 -11.07 -5.62
N GLY A 119 0.15 -10.77 -6.89
CA GLY A 119 -0.88 -9.81 -7.27
C GLY A 119 -2.14 -10.46 -7.81
N ALA A 120 -3.25 -9.72 -7.74
CA ALA A 120 -4.45 -9.97 -8.53
C ALA A 120 -4.90 -8.65 -9.18
N LEU A 121 -4.90 -8.60 -10.51
CA LEU A 121 -5.48 -7.49 -11.26
C LEU A 121 -6.97 -7.75 -11.46
N VAL A 122 -7.81 -6.73 -11.25
CA VAL A 122 -9.25 -6.81 -11.46
C VAL A 122 -9.68 -5.82 -12.54
N TYR A 123 -10.39 -6.34 -13.53
CA TYR A 123 -10.86 -5.62 -14.71
C TYR A 123 -12.34 -5.86 -14.97
N THR A 124 -12.98 -4.95 -15.70
CA THR A 124 -14.34 -5.15 -16.23
C THR A 124 -14.38 -4.87 -17.73
N LYS A 125 -15.26 -5.59 -18.44
CA LYS A 125 -15.59 -5.30 -19.84
C LYS A 125 -16.62 -4.17 -19.94
N TYR A 126 -17.54 -4.10 -18.99
CA TYR A 126 -18.51 -3.03 -18.91
C TYR A 126 -17.90 -1.70 -18.45
N ASP A 127 -18.55 -0.61 -18.86
CA ASP A 127 -18.22 0.73 -18.39
C ASP A 127 -18.95 1.02 -17.07
N GLY A 128 -18.26 1.63 -16.10
CA GLY A 128 -18.84 1.97 -14.80
C GLY A 128 -17.93 1.67 -13.62
N GLN A 129 -18.54 1.60 -12.43
CA GLN A 129 -17.83 1.24 -11.21
C GLN A 129 -17.79 -0.28 -11.04
N LEU A 130 -16.77 -0.81 -10.36
CA LEU A 130 -16.74 -2.23 -10.00
C LEU A 130 -17.97 -2.58 -9.15
N HIS A 131 -18.72 -3.61 -9.57
CA HIS A 131 -19.89 -4.09 -8.83
C HIS A 131 -19.46 -5.25 -7.94
N HIS A 132 -19.52 -5.05 -6.63
CA HIS A 132 -19.11 -6.06 -5.66
C HIS A 132 -19.79 -5.82 -4.31
N THR A 133 -19.79 -6.83 -3.46
CA THR A 133 -20.34 -6.77 -2.11
C THR A 133 -19.46 -5.91 -1.19
N LYS A 134 -20.05 -5.43 -0.10
CA LYS A 134 -19.29 -4.76 0.94
C LYS A 134 -18.67 -5.81 1.86
N THR A 135 -17.38 -6.08 1.66
CA THR A 135 -16.65 -7.12 2.40
C THR A 135 -15.84 -6.55 3.56
N ARG A 136 -15.89 -7.24 4.70
CA ARG A 136 -15.20 -6.87 5.92
C ARG A 136 -14.32 -7.99 6.43
N LEU A 137 -13.19 -7.63 7.00
CA LEU A 137 -12.31 -8.51 7.74
C LEU A 137 -12.57 -8.35 9.23
N GLU A 138 -12.59 -9.47 9.95
CA GLU A 138 -12.66 -9.45 11.41
C GLU A 138 -11.50 -8.63 11.99
N TYR A 139 -11.72 -7.98 13.14
CA TYR A 139 -10.63 -7.29 13.82
C TYR A 139 -9.59 -8.32 14.30
N SER A 140 -8.33 -8.07 13.99
CA SER A 140 -7.23 -8.76 14.69
C SER A 140 -6.93 -8.09 16.02
N TYR A 141 -6.46 -8.88 16.99
CA TYR A 141 -6.16 -8.44 18.35
C TYR A 141 -4.70 -8.69 18.70
N CYS A 142 -4.09 -7.73 19.39
CA CYS A 142 -2.69 -7.79 19.78
C CYS A 142 -2.46 -8.82 20.90
N PRO A 143 -1.61 -9.84 20.72
CA PRO A 143 -1.45 -10.89 21.74
C PRO A 143 -0.91 -10.34 23.08
N ALA A 144 -0.15 -9.24 23.05
CA ALA A 144 0.42 -8.63 24.26
C ALA A 144 -0.53 -7.75 25.10
N CYS A 145 -1.53 -7.13 24.47
CA CYS A 145 -2.44 -6.20 25.17
C CYS A 145 -3.93 -6.51 24.97
N GLN A 146 -4.24 -7.51 24.14
CA GLN A 146 -5.59 -7.99 23.82
C GLN A 146 -6.52 -6.91 23.25
N LYS A 147 -5.95 -5.79 22.80
CA LYS A 147 -6.68 -4.73 22.08
C LYS A 147 -6.58 -4.94 20.59
N THR A 148 -7.61 -4.52 19.85
CA THR A 148 -7.60 -4.49 18.37
C THR A 148 -6.29 -3.92 17.82
N THR A 149 -5.73 -4.53 16.78
CA THR A 149 -4.45 -4.09 16.17
C THR A 149 -4.60 -2.75 15.45
N LYS A 150 -5.78 -2.50 14.88
CA LYS A 150 -6.12 -1.24 14.22
C LYS A 150 -6.35 -0.12 15.24
N ASP A 151 -5.57 0.94 15.10
CA ASP A 151 -5.70 2.16 15.90
C ASP A 151 -6.40 3.27 15.09
N TYR A 152 -7.67 3.49 15.41
CA TYR A 152 -8.54 4.48 14.78
C TYR A 152 -8.44 5.88 15.40
N GLY A 153 -7.42 6.15 16.22
CA GLY A 153 -7.14 7.52 16.70
C GLY A 153 -8.29 8.13 17.49
N GLY A 154 -8.99 7.31 18.29
CA GLY A 154 -10.12 7.74 19.13
C GLY A 154 -11.49 7.71 18.45
N LYS A 155 -11.59 7.36 17.16
CA LYS A 155 -12.87 7.18 16.44
C LYS A 155 -13.51 5.80 16.68
N LYS A 156 -13.50 5.33 17.94
CA LYS A 156 -13.97 3.98 18.32
C LYS A 156 -15.47 3.75 18.03
N HIS A 157 -16.26 4.82 18.07
CA HIS A 157 -17.69 4.79 17.80
C HIS A 157 -18.03 4.55 16.33
N THR A 158 -17.09 4.72 15.39
CA THR A 158 -17.31 4.43 13.97
C THR A 158 -17.04 2.96 13.62
N TYR A 159 -16.84 2.12 14.63
CA TYR A 159 -16.51 0.70 14.42
C TYR A 159 -17.75 -0.03 13.94
N HIS A 160 -17.56 -0.84 12.91
CA HIS A 160 -18.57 -1.80 12.53
C HIS A 160 -18.38 -3.08 13.35
N PRO A 161 -19.45 -3.72 13.85
CA PRO A 161 -19.33 -4.92 14.68
C PRO A 161 -18.63 -6.07 13.97
N TYR A 162 -18.88 -6.24 12.67
CA TYR A 162 -18.28 -7.32 11.88
C TYR A 162 -16.87 -7.04 11.38
N GLY A 163 -16.22 -5.97 11.84
CA GLY A 163 -14.86 -5.66 11.45
C GLY A 163 -14.72 -4.56 10.42
N THR A 164 -13.57 -4.55 9.76
CA THR A 164 -13.09 -3.42 8.96
C THR A 164 -13.28 -3.70 7.49
N LEU A 165 -13.59 -2.68 6.69
CA LEU A 165 -13.59 -2.85 5.24
C LEU A 165 -12.26 -3.41 4.78
N ILE A 166 -12.34 -4.37 3.86
CA ILE A 166 -11.16 -5.00 3.25
C ILE A 166 -10.36 -3.96 2.47
N SER A 167 -9.03 -4.13 2.43
CA SER A 167 -8.12 -3.36 1.59
C SER A 167 -7.76 -4.10 0.31
N ASP A 168 -7.10 -3.40 -0.60
CA ASP A 168 -6.35 -3.97 -1.73
C ASP A 168 -4.98 -4.57 -1.30
N VAL A 169 -4.75 -4.77 0.01
CA VAL A 169 -3.61 -5.52 0.56
C VAL A 169 -4.17 -6.56 1.53
N TRP A 170 -4.07 -7.84 1.18
CA TRP A 170 -4.60 -9.00 1.92
C TRP A 170 -3.47 -9.70 2.64
N ARG A 171 -3.34 -9.44 3.94
CA ARG A 171 -2.33 -10.06 4.84
C ARG A 171 -2.91 -11.08 5.80
N ASP A 172 -4.23 -11.10 5.91
CA ASP A 172 -5.00 -11.96 6.81
C ASP A 172 -5.17 -13.39 6.27
N ILE A 173 -4.98 -13.57 4.96
CA ILE A 173 -4.82 -14.87 4.32
C ILE A 173 -3.40 -14.97 3.75
N SER A 174 -2.90 -16.19 3.64
CA SER A 174 -1.63 -16.53 3.03
C SER A 174 -1.88 -17.65 2.03
N VAL A 175 -1.23 -17.61 0.87
CA VAL A 175 -1.42 -18.62 -0.18
C VAL A 175 -0.12 -19.12 -0.77
N ASN A 176 -0.12 -20.37 -1.22
CA ASN A 176 0.86 -20.89 -2.16
C ASN A 176 0.32 -20.75 -3.59
N PRO A 177 0.89 -19.88 -4.44
CA PRO A 177 0.44 -19.67 -5.81
C PRO A 177 0.48 -20.91 -6.70
N GLU A 178 1.30 -21.92 -6.35
CA GLU A 178 1.36 -23.24 -7.01
C GLU A 178 0.54 -24.32 -6.29
N GLY A 179 0.08 -24.04 -5.08
CA GLY A 179 -0.69 -24.95 -4.23
C GLY A 179 -2.19 -24.66 -4.25
N ASP A 180 -2.79 -24.73 -3.05
CA ASP A 180 -4.19 -24.43 -2.83
C ASP A 180 -4.46 -22.92 -2.86
N LEU A 181 -5.40 -22.51 -3.71
CA LEU A 181 -5.86 -21.12 -3.84
C LEU A 181 -7.22 -20.86 -3.20
N SER A 182 -7.79 -21.85 -2.51
CA SER A 182 -9.12 -21.73 -1.88
C SER A 182 -9.29 -20.42 -1.12
N PRO A 183 -8.39 -19.99 -0.20
CA PRO A 183 -8.58 -18.74 0.55
C PRO A 183 -8.78 -17.48 -0.31
N VAL A 184 -8.18 -17.45 -1.52
CA VAL A 184 -8.33 -16.35 -2.49
C VAL A 184 -9.59 -16.52 -3.33
N LEU A 185 -9.84 -17.73 -3.84
CA LEU A 185 -10.99 -18.03 -4.69
C LEU A 185 -12.31 -17.85 -3.93
N GLU A 186 -12.39 -18.35 -2.70
CA GLU A 186 -13.55 -18.19 -1.83
C GLU A 186 -13.83 -16.71 -1.54
N ARG A 187 -12.78 -15.93 -1.29
CA ARG A 187 -12.90 -14.48 -1.06
C ARG A 187 -13.42 -13.75 -2.29
N PHE A 188 -12.95 -14.10 -3.49
CA PHE A 188 -13.49 -13.51 -4.72
C PHE A 188 -14.93 -13.96 -5.00
N ALA A 189 -15.27 -15.22 -4.75
CA ALA A 189 -16.63 -15.72 -4.86
C ALA A 189 -17.60 -14.99 -3.90
N ASP A 190 -17.14 -14.61 -2.71
CA ASP A 190 -17.93 -13.80 -1.78
C ASP A 190 -17.93 -12.30 -2.12
N LEU A 191 -16.81 -11.78 -2.64
CA LEU A 191 -16.71 -10.38 -3.04
C LEU A 191 -17.64 -10.08 -4.21
N PHE A 192 -17.72 -10.98 -5.19
CA PHE A 192 -18.57 -10.84 -6.36
C PHE A 192 -19.91 -11.57 -6.25
N GLY A 193 -20.28 -12.06 -5.06
CA GLY A 193 -21.57 -12.71 -4.80
C GLY A 193 -22.78 -11.78 -4.80
N ILE A 194 -23.00 -11.06 -5.90
CA ILE A 194 -24.14 -10.16 -6.14
C ILE A 194 -25.08 -10.76 -7.19
N GLU A 195 -26.31 -10.25 -7.31
CA GLU A 195 -27.33 -10.77 -8.25
C GLU A 195 -26.88 -10.81 -9.72
N GLN A 196 -25.96 -9.94 -10.12
CA GLN A 196 -25.41 -9.91 -11.47
C GLN A 196 -24.60 -11.18 -11.82
N TYR A 197 -23.96 -11.80 -10.83
CA TYR A 197 -23.01 -12.89 -11.04
C TYR A 197 -23.51 -14.19 -10.40
N HIS A 198 -23.20 -15.31 -11.04
CA HIS A 198 -23.63 -16.65 -10.62
C HIS A 198 -22.45 -17.60 -10.42
N GLU A 199 -21.40 -17.48 -11.23
CA GLU A 199 -20.26 -18.38 -11.24
C GLU A 199 -18.92 -17.61 -11.17
N LEU A 200 -17.95 -18.19 -10.48
CA LEU A 200 -16.53 -17.85 -10.56
C LEU A 200 -15.82 -18.94 -11.36
N HIS A 201 -15.53 -18.69 -12.64
CA HIS A 201 -14.80 -19.64 -13.48
C HIS A 201 -13.30 -19.40 -13.37
N VAL A 202 -12.61 -20.35 -12.75
CA VAL A 202 -11.16 -20.40 -12.57
C VAL A 202 -10.50 -21.13 -13.73
N CYS A 203 -9.64 -20.44 -14.46
CA CYS A 203 -8.82 -20.95 -15.54
C CYS A 203 -7.34 -21.01 -15.09
N ASP A 204 -6.83 -22.23 -14.91
CA ASP A 204 -5.45 -22.50 -14.49
C ASP A 204 -4.54 -22.65 -15.73
N LEU A 205 -3.68 -21.66 -15.98
CA LEU A 205 -2.81 -21.61 -17.15
C LEU A 205 -1.44 -22.26 -16.95
N ARG A 206 -1.18 -22.89 -15.81
CA ARG A 206 0.15 -23.45 -15.51
C ARG A 206 0.60 -24.55 -16.47
N ARG A 207 -0.33 -25.22 -17.14
CA ARG A 207 -0.04 -26.22 -18.17
C ARG A 207 0.22 -25.63 -19.55
N LEU A 208 -0.28 -24.41 -19.81
CA LEU A 208 -0.25 -23.77 -21.12
C LEU A 208 0.88 -22.72 -21.22
N LEU A 209 1.19 -22.05 -20.11
CA LEU A 209 2.29 -21.11 -20.00
C LEU A 209 3.39 -21.72 -19.12
N HIS A 210 4.58 -21.86 -19.66
CA HIS A 210 5.74 -22.38 -18.92
C HIS A 210 7.07 -21.73 -19.33
N SER A 211 7.15 -21.17 -20.54
CA SER A 211 8.33 -20.44 -21.00
C SER A 211 8.43 -19.06 -20.38
N ARG A 212 9.64 -18.70 -19.96
CA ARG A 212 10.00 -17.35 -19.52
C ARG A 212 10.95 -16.72 -20.52
N ARG A 213 10.91 -15.39 -20.60
CA ARG A 213 11.78 -14.65 -21.53
C ARG A 213 13.25 -14.88 -21.19
N SER A 214 14.11 -14.88 -22.20
CA SER A 214 15.55 -14.75 -21.94
C SER A 214 15.86 -13.29 -21.62
N VAL A 215 16.56 -13.05 -20.52
CA VAL A 215 16.99 -11.71 -20.13
C VAL A 215 18.49 -11.62 -20.35
N SER A 216 18.92 -10.79 -21.29
CA SER A 216 20.33 -10.38 -21.39
C SER A 216 20.64 -9.49 -20.19
N LYS A 217 21.44 -9.99 -19.23
CA LYS A 217 21.94 -9.15 -18.14
C LYS A 217 22.75 -8.01 -18.76
N LEU A 218 22.34 -6.76 -18.51
CA LEU A 218 23.15 -5.58 -18.85
C LEU A 218 24.44 -5.66 -18.04
N LEU A 219 25.52 -6.14 -18.67
CA LEU A 219 26.86 -6.10 -18.09
C LEU A 219 27.34 -4.66 -18.13
N VAL A 220 27.17 -3.95 -17.02
CA VAL A 220 27.74 -2.61 -16.85
C VAL A 220 29.06 -2.79 -16.13
N GLU A 221 30.17 -2.67 -16.86
CA GLU A 221 31.51 -2.72 -16.29
C GLU A 221 31.74 -1.52 -15.35
N ASN A 222 32.37 -1.77 -14.21
CA ASN A 222 32.63 -0.77 -13.19
C ASN A 222 33.95 -0.06 -13.52
N THR A 223 33.90 0.94 -14.40
CA THR A 223 35.11 1.56 -14.98
C THR A 223 35.51 2.90 -14.37
N SER A 224 34.76 3.47 -13.42
CA SER A 224 35.09 4.76 -12.82
C SER A 224 35.78 4.66 -11.45
N ALA A 225 36.80 5.49 -11.26
CA ALA A 225 37.40 5.72 -9.95
C ALA A 225 36.37 6.29 -8.96
N PRO A 226 36.53 6.11 -7.63
CA PRO A 226 35.55 6.57 -6.66
C PRO A 226 35.42 8.10 -6.71
N LEU A 227 34.32 8.59 -7.27
CA LEU A 227 33.96 10.00 -7.22
C LEU A 227 33.48 10.33 -5.80
N HIS A 228 34.12 11.30 -5.15
CA HIS A 228 33.68 11.81 -3.84
C HIS A 228 32.78 13.04 -4.04
N LEU A 229 31.47 12.84 -3.95
CA LEU A 229 30.50 13.94 -3.94
C LEU A 229 30.18 14.35 -2.51
N GLU A 230 30.20 15.64 -2.24
CA GLU A 230 29.76 16.20 -0.95
C GLU A 230 28.24 16.26 -0.84
N SER A 231 27.75 16.31 0.40
CA SER A 231 26.33 16.48 0.67
C SER A 231 25.85 17.85 0.21
N ARG A 232 24.79 17.91 -0.61
CA ARG A 232 24.26 19.17 -1.16
C ARG A 232 22.75 19.14 -1.31
N LEU A 233 22.11 20.29 -1.08
CA LEU A 233 20.78 20.58 -1.58
C LEU A 233 20.92 21.49 -2.80
N LEU A 234 20.17 21.19 -3.85
CA LEU A 234 20.15 21.92 -5.12
C LEU A 234 18.75 22.51 -5.31
N HIS A 235 18.68 23.84 -5.45
CA HIS A 235 17.45 24.53 -5.81
C HIS A 235 17.37 24.64 -7.33
N GLY A 236 16.52 23.84 -7.97
CA GLY A 236 16.47 23.81 -9.42
C GLY A 236 15.46 22.81 -9.99
N ASP A 237 15.35 22.83 -11.31
CA ASP A 237 14.56 21.84 -12.06
C ASP A 237 15.24 20.47 -12.05
N VAL A 238 14.45 19.42 -11.82
CA VAL A 238 14.92 18.04 -11.67
C VAL A 238 15.78 17.58 -12.85
N LEU A 239 15.37 17.85 -14.10
CA LEU A 239 16.11 17.39 -15.28
C LEU A 239 17.41 18.16 -15.45
N SER A 240 17.38 19.46 -15.18
CA SER A 240 18.53 20.35 -15.30
C SER A 240 19.63 19.96 -14.29
N GLU A 241 19.24 19.77 -13.02
CA GLU A 241 20.17 19.39 -11.95
C GLU A 241 20.68 17.96 -12.12
N LEU A 242 19.83 17.00 -12.50
CA LEU A 242 20.26 15.63 -12.75
C LEU A 242 21.30 15.55 -13.87
N LYS A 243 21.11 16.28 -14.99
CA LYS A 243 22.07 16.33 -16.10
C LYS A 243 23.45 16.87 -15.70
N ALA A 244 23.50 17.73 -14.69
CA ALA A 244 24.75 18.26 -14.15
C ALA A 244 25.49 17.25 -13.26
N LEU A 245 24.81 16.22 -12.75
CA LEU A 245 25.44 15.18 -11.94
C LEU A 245 26.25 14.21 -12.82
N PRO A 246 27.44 13.77 -12.39
CA PRO A 246 28.24 12.81 -13.14
C PRO A 246 27.58 11.42 -13.24
N ASP A 247 27.92 10.68 -14.29
CA ASP A 247 27.54 9.27 -14.44
C ASP A 247 28.08 8.45 -13.26
N ASN A 248 27.35 7.39 -12.87
CA ASN A 248 27.82 6.41 -11.88
C ASN A 248 28.31 7.07 -10.56
N SER A 249 27.62 8.09 -10.09
CA SER A 249 28.00 8.86 -8.90
C SER A 249 27.14 8.59 -7.67
N ILE A 250 26.01 7.88 -7.80
CA ILE A 250 25.00 7.68 -6.74
C ILE A 250 24.91 6.21 -6.30
N ASP A 251 24.95 5.94 -4.99
CA ASP A 251 24.89 4.58 -4.41
C ASP A 251 23.45 4.11 -4.10
N PHE A 252 22.52 5.04 -3.90
CA PHE A 252 21.09 4.77 -3.77
C PHE A 252 20.27 5.99 -4.19
N ALA A 253 19.21 5.78 -4.98
CA ALA A 253 18.25 6.83 -5.32
C ALA A 253 16.87 6.47 -4.78
N PHE A 254 16.21 7.39 -4.09
CA PHE A 254 14.80 7.31 -3.75
C PHE A 254 14.04 8.46 -4.40
N VAL A 255 12.86 8.18 -4.95
CA VAL A 255 12.05 9.17 -5.66
C VAL A 255 10.57 9.00 -5.29
N ASP A 256 9.93 10.09 -4.85
CA ASP A 256 8.48 10.24 -4.67
C ASP A 256 7.97 11.40 -5.54
N PRO A 257 7.75 11.18 -6.86
CA PRO A 257 7.41 12.24 -7.79
C PRO A 257 5.97 12.77 -7.58
N PRO A 258 5.56 13.90 -8.18
CA PRO A 258 4.15 14.23 -8.31
C PRO A 258 3.42 13.16 -9.15
N TYR A 259 2.19 12.79 -8.80
CA TYR A 259 1.48 11.65 -9.42
C TYR A 259 0.48 12.04 -10.52
N ASN A 260 0.39 13.33 -10.86
CA ASN A 260 -0.57 13.86 -11.83
C ASN A 260 -2.04 13.58 -11.45
N LEU A 261 -2.36 13.71 -10.16
CA LEU A 261 -3.67 13.42 -9.57
C LEU A 261 -4.39 14.69 -9.10
N LYS A 262 -4.08 15.84 -9.69
CA LYS A 262 -4.63 17.17 -9.38
C LYS A 262 -4.41 17.59 -7.94
N LYS A 263 -3.30 17.16 -7.34
CA LYS A 263 -2.94 17.56 -5.99
C LYS A 263 -2.39 18.99 -5.99
N HIS A 264 -2.86 19.81 -5.05
CA HIS A 264 -2.39 21.18 -4.93
C HIS A 264 -0.99 21.22 -4.29
N TYR A 265 0.01 21.41 -5.14
CA TYR A 265 1.36 21.82 -4.75
C TYR A 265 1.49 23.34 -4.94
N LEU A 266 2.39 23.98 -4.18
CA LEU A 266 2.76 25.37 -4.46
C LEU A 266 3.58 25.40 -5.75
N GLY A 267 3.26 26.29 -6.68
CA GLY A 267 4.04 26.50 -7.91
C GLY A 267 3.98 25.40 -8.99
N TYR A 268 3.40 24.23 -8.71
CA TYR A 268 3.30 23.11 -9.66
C TYR A 268 1.84 22.68 -9.90
N ALA A 269 1.48 22.55 -11.19
CA ALA A 269 0.18 22.07 -11.62
C ALA A 269 0.24 20.54 -11.87
N ASP A 270 -0.41 19.78 -10.99
CA ASP A 270 -0.42 18.31 -11.02
C ASP A 270 -1.52 17.75 -11.94
N ASP A 271 -1.65 18.31 -13.14
CA ASP A 271 -2.74 18.03 -14.10
C ASP A 271 -2.31 18.04 -15.58
N LEU A 272 -1.05 17.69 -15.84
CA LEU A 272 -0.48 17.52 -17.18
C LEU A 272 -1.29 16.50 -18.02
N LYS A 273 -1.20 16.62 -19.35
CA LYS A 273 -1.65 15.55 -20.25
C LYS A 273 -0.87 14.27 -19.92
N ILE A 274 -1.56 13.14 -19.87
CA ILE A 274 -0.97 11.88 -19.39
C ILE A 274 0.25 11.44 -20.22
N SER A 275 0.26 11.70 -21.53
CA SER A 275 1.39 11.46 -22.43
C SER A 275 2.62 12.29 -22.04
N ASP A 276 2.40 13.57 -21.75
CA ASP A 276 3.45 14.54 -21.46
C ASP A 276 4.03 14.26 -20.07
N TYR A 277 3.17 13.91 -19.11
CA TYR A 277 3.56 13.44 -17.78
C TYR A 277 4.48 12.23 -17.87
N PHE A 278 4.10 11.17 -18.59
CA PHE A 278 4.95 10.00 -18.71
C PHE A 278 6.21 10.24 -19.52
N THR A 279 6.17 11.09 -20.55
CA THR A 279 7.39 11.49 -21.29
C THR A 279 8.37 12.21 -20.37
N TRP A 280 7.88 13.11 -19.52
CA TRP A 280 8.68 13.78 -18.50
C TRP A 280 9.21 12.79 -17.45
N CYS A 281 8.38 11.83 -17.01
CA CYS A 281 8.81 10.75 -16.13
C CYS A 281 9.93 9.90 -16.71
N ASP A 282 9.77 9.45 -17.94
CA ASP A 282 10.74 8.62 -18.63
C ASP A 282 12.10 9.35 -18.73
N ALA A 283 12.08 10.67 -18.96
CA ALA A 283 13.29 11.49 -19.02
C ALA A 283 14.07 11.54 -17.69
N TRP A 284 13.41 11.84 -16.55
CA TRP A 284 14.13 11.91 -15.28
C TRP A 284 14.48 10.52 -14.74
N ILE A 285 13.67 9.48 -15.03
CA ILE A 285 14.01 8.08 -14.72
C ILE A 285 15.31 7.67 -15.43
N SER A 286 15.45 8.03 -16.71
CA SER A 286 16.67 7.75 -17.48
C SER A 286 17.89 8.47 -16.92
N GLU A 287 17.74 9.73 -16.47
CA GLU A 287 18.84 10.45 -15.83
C GLU A 287 19.21 9.85 -14.46
N VAL A 288 18.22 9.42 -13.65
CA VAL A 288 18.49 8.70 -12.39
C VAL A 288 19.25 7.40 -12.67
N ALA A 289 18.87 6.64 -13.69
CA ALA A 289 19.58 5.44 -14.11
C ALA A 289 21.02 5.72 -14.57
N ARG A 290 21.27 6.86 -15.25
CA ARG A 290 22.61 7.30 -15.67
C ARG A 290 23.52 7.58 -14.47
N VAL A 291 23.03 8.35 -13.49
CA VAL A 291 23.84 8.73 -12.31
C VAL A 291 24.00 7.59 -11.30
N LEU A 292 23.13 6.58 -11.32
CA LEU A 292 23.25 5.41 -10.45
C LEU A 292 24.55 4.65 -10.74
N ARG A 293 25.23 4.18 -9.68
CA ARG A 293 26.40 3.31 -9.80
C ARG A 293 26.00 1.89 -10.24
N PRO A 294 26.89 1.15 -10.94
CA PRO A 294 26.66 -0.26 -11.19
C PRO A 294 26.38 -1.03 -9.89
N GLY A 295 25.29 -1.81 -9.88
CA GLY A 295 24.79 -2.58 -8.75
C GLY A 295 24.07 -1.79 -7.66
N ALA A 296 24.04 -0.46 -7.72
CA ALA A 296 23.25 0.38 -6.82
C ALA A 296 21.75 0.32 -7.19
N THR A 297 20.90 0.66 -6.21
CA THR A 297 19.44 0.55 -6.33
C THR A 297 18.77 1.91 -6.50
N PHE A 298 17.80 1.97 -7.39
CA PHE A 298 16.82 3.02 -7.54
C PHE A 298 15.45 2.52 -7.03
N ALA A 299 14.93 3.17 -5.99
CA ALA A 299 13.61 2.95 -5.41
C ALA A 299 12.63 4.08 -5.79
N LEU A 300 11.54 3.75 -6.50
CA LEU A 300 10.51 4.70 -6.95
C LEU A 300 9.19 4.40 -6.24
N LEU A 301 8.68 5.35 -5.44
CA LEU A 301 7.38 5.27 -4.78
C LEU A 301 6.27 5.80 -5.70
N ASN A 302 5.23 4.99 -5.97
CA ASN A 302 4.03 5.43 -6.68
C ASN A 302 2.79 4.60 -6.31
N ILE A 303 1.62 4.96 -6.85
CA ILE A 303 0.44 4.08 -6.84
C ILE A 303 0.63 2.92 -7.83
N PRO A 304 0.00 1.75 -7.62
CA PRO A 304 0.25 0.55 -8.44
C PRO A 304 0.08 0.76 -9.94
N LEU A 305 -0.95 1.50 -10.37
CA LEU A 305 -1.20 1.74 -11.79
C LEU A 305 -0.05 2.52 -12.47
N TRP A 306 0.44 3.58 -11.84
CA TRP A 306 1.59 4.34 -12.35
C TRP A 306 2.90 3.56 -12.22
N ALA A 307 3.01 2.74 -11.18
CA ALA A 307 4.14 1.83 -11.03
C ALA A 307 4.25 0.86 -12.22
N VAL A 308 3.14 0.39 -12.81
CA VAL A 308 3.20 -0.41 -14.06
C VAL A 308 3.92 0.33 -15.17
N ARG A 309 3.54 1.58 -15.44
CA ARG A 309 4.12 2.35 -16.55
C ARG A 309 5.60 2.63 -16.32
N HIS A 310 5.98 2.96 -15.09
CA HIS A 310 7.38 3.17 -14.72
C HIS A 310 8.19 1.86 -14.77
N PHE A 311 7.63 0.74 -14.30
CA PHE A 311 8.27 -0.58 -14.40
C PHE A 311 8.64 -0.90 -15.85
N LEU A 312 7.73 -0.68 -16.80
CA LEU A 312 7.97 -0.96 -18.22
C LEU A 312 9.15 -0.14 -18.78
N HIS A 313 9.23 1.15 -18.45
CA HIS A 313 10.36 1.99 -18.88
C HIS A 313 11.66 1.60 -18.17
N MET A 314 11.64 1.49 -16.83
CA MET A 314 12.79 1.11 -16.02
C MET A 314 13.36 -0.25 -16.46
N GLY A 315 12.52 -1.22 -16.80
CA GLY A 315 12.94 -2.54 -17.29
C GLY A 315 13.68 -2.53 -18.63
N THR A 316 13.67 -1.43 -19.38
CA THR A 316 14.48 -1.28 -20.60
C THR A 316 15.93 -0.88 -20.33
N ILE A 317 16.22 -0.31 -19.16
CA ILE A 317 17.52 0.32 -18.83
C ILE A 317 18.11 -0.13 -17.49
N LEU A 318 17.34 -0.80 -16.65
CA LEU A 318 17.73 -1.28 -15.32
C LEU A 318 17.25 -2.73 -15.10
N THR A 319 17.76 -3.37 -14.06
CA THR A 319 17.42 -4.75 -13.67
C THR A 319 16.49 -4.75 -12.45
N TYR A 320 15.31 -5.36 -12.59
CA TYR A 320 14.31 -5.45 -11.52
C TYR A 320 14.83 -6.25 -10.31
N GLN A 321 14.55 -5.74 -9.10
CA GLN A 321 14.87 -6.40 -7.83
C GLN A 321 13.62 -6.77 -7.05
N ASN A 322 12.74 -5.81 -6.75
CA ASN A 322 11.55 -6.04 -5.94
C ASN A 322 10.42 -5.05 -6.29
N TRP A 323 9.19 -5.52 -6.09
CA TRP A 323 7.99 -4.71 -5.98
C TRP A 323 7.58 -4.73 -4.51
N ILE A 324 7.80 -3.63 -3.78
CA ILE A 324 7.48 -3.58 -2.37
C ILE A 324 6.07 -2.98 -2.19
N VAL A 325 5.21 -3.71 -1.50
CA VAL A 325 3.86 -3.31 -1.10
C VAL A 325 3.92 -2.59 0.23
N TRP A 326 3.77 -1.26 0.22
CA TRP A 326 3.59 -0.47 1.43
C TRP A 326 2.09 -0.36 1.76
N ASP A 327 1.65 -1.10 2.79
CA ASP A 327 0.29 -1.06 3.36
C ASP A 327 0.09 0.23 4.16
N ALA A 328 -0.14 1.32 3.44
CA ALA A 328 -0.34 2.64 4.00
C ALA A 328 -1.82 2.86 4.32
N LEU A 329 -2.30 2.20 5.39
CA LEU A 329 -3.65 2.32 5.96
C LEU A 329 -4.31 3.68 5.66
N SER A 330 -5.37 3.65 4.86
CA SER A 330 -6.09 4.83 4.40
C SER A 330 -7.51 4.90 4.97
N PHE A 331 -8.23 5.99 4.68
CA PHE A 331 -9.66 6.00 4.91
C PHE A 331 -10.34 5.22 3.78
N PRO A 332 -11.40 4.43 4.07
CA PRO A 332 -12.10 3.70 3.03
C PRO A 332 -12.66 4.68 1.98
N VAL A 333 -12.36 4.42 0.72
CA VAL A 333 -12.97 5.10 -0.43
C VAL A 333 -13.94 4.11 -1.04
N ARG A 334 -15.25 4.39 -0.95
CA ARG A 334 -16.31 3.45 -1.37
C ARG A 334 -16.30 2.15 -0.54
N MET A 335 -16.14 0.98 -1.18
CA MET A 335 -16.34 -0.35 -0.59
C MET A 335 -15.03 -1.14 -0.38
N ILE A 336 -13.88 -0.66 -0.87
CA ILE A 336 -12.54 -1.21 -0.61
C ILE A 336 -11.62 -0.08 -0.15
N MET A 337 -10.72 -0.37 0.79
CA MET A 337 -9.75 0.60 1.30
C MET A 337 -8.48 0.59 0.43
N PRO A 338 -8.14 1.69 -0.29
CA PRO A 338 -6.93 1.76 -1.10
C PRO A 338 -5.70 1.96 -0.20
N ALA A 339 -5.03 0.88 0.15
CA ALA A 339 -3.90 0.85 1.07
C ALA A 339 -2.57 0.58 0.35
N HIS A 340 -2.60 -0.02 -0.84
CA HIS A 340 -1.41 -0.38 -1.62
C HIS A 340 -0.71 0.86 -2.20
N TYR A 341 0.49 1.15 -1.70
CA TYR A 341 1.49 1.95 -2.42
C TYR A 341 2.65 1.04 -2.83
N THR A 342 3.20 1.28 -4.02
CA THR A 342 4.28 0.48 -4.58
C THR A 342 5.60 1.22 -4.44
N ILE A 343 6.63 0.55 -3.95
CA ILE A 343 8.02 0.99 -4.10
C ILE A 343 8.70 0.02 -5.06
N LEU A 344 8.98 0.49 -6.28
CA LEU A 344 9.69 -0.27 -7.30
C LEU A 344 11.19 -0.17 -7.06
N CYS A 345 11.86 -1.31 -6.90
CA CYS A 345 13.30 -1.38 -6.75
C CYS A 345 13.93 -1.99 -8.01
N PHE A 346 14.80 -1.22 -8.64
CA PHE A 346 15.62 -1.64 -9.77
C PHE A 346 17.09 -1.30 -9.51
N SER A 347 17.99 -2.08 -10.08
CA SER A 347 19.44 -1.85 -10.01
C SER A 347 20.03 -1.53 -11.36
N LYS A 348 21.15 -0.79 -11.38
CA LYS A 348 21.91 -0.60 -12.62
C LYS A 348 22.78 -1.82 -12.88
N GLY A 349 22.46 -2.60 -13.92
CA GLY A 349 23.14 -3.87 -14.17
C GLY A 349 22.84 -4.90 -13.08
N ILE A 350 23.83 -5.71 -12.70
CA ILE A 350 23.65 -6.79 -11.72
C ILE A 350 23.56 -6.19 -10.30
N PRO A 351 22.49 -6.45 -9.53
CA PRO A 351 22.33 -5.89 -8.19
C PRO A 351 23.40 -6.41 -7.24
N ARG A 352 23.94 -5.51 -6.40
CA ARG A 352 24.81 -5.90 -5.29
C ARG A 352 23.98 -6.56 -4.16
N PRO A 353 24.58 -7.42 -3.32
CA PRO A 353 23.91 -7.90 -2.12
C PRO A 353 23.45 -6.74 -1.24
N LEU A 354 22.25 -6.85 -0.65
CA LEU A 354 21.66 -5.77 0.14
C LEU A 354 22.57 -5.41 1.32
N PRO A 355 23.15 -4.19 1.38
CA PRO A 355 24.11 -3.83 2.43
C PRO A 355 23.58 -4.04 3.85
N GLY A 356 22.31 -3.69 4.10
CA GLY A 356 21.70 -3.86 5.41
C GLY A 356 21.53 -5.31 5.86
N LEU A 357 21.41 -6.26 4.92
CA LEU A 357 21.18 -7.68 5.25
C LEU A 357 22.45 -8.53 5.17
N THR A 358 23.55 -8.00 4.63
CA THR A 358 24.81 -8.74 4.45
C THR A 358 25.96 -8.23 5.31
N GLY A 359 25.87 -7.02 5.87
CA GLY A 359 26.81 -6.47 6.83
C GLY A 359 26.29 -6.50 8.26
N ALA A 360 27.18 -6.33 9.25
CA ALA A 360 26.79 -5.91 10.59
C ALA A 360 26.28 -4.46 10.47
N SER A 361 24.96 -4.26 10.38
CA SER A 361 24.40 -2.92 10.27
C SER A 361 24.68 -2.14 11.56
N VAL A 362 25.58 -1.17 11.49
CA VAL A 362 25.88 -0.25 12.60
C VAL A 362 24.70 0.70 12.87
N ASP A 363 23.75 0.80 11.92
CA ASP A 363 22.54 1.63 12.02
C ASP A 363 21.63 1.22 13.18
N ASP A 364 21.71 -0.04 13.62
CA ASP A 364 20.96 -0.48 14.79
C ASP A 364 21.40 0.31 16.04
N GLU A 365 22.64 0.81 16.15
CA GLU A 365 23.07 1.63 17.28
C GLU A 365 22.35 3.00 17.34
N ILE A 366 22.00 3.59 16.19
CA ILE A 366 21.23 4.85 16.11
C ILE A 366 19.79 4.63 16.61
N PHE A 367 19.21 3.46 16.33
CA PHE A 367 17.83 3.12 16.70
C PHE A 367 17.69 2.21 17.92
N GLN A 368 18.77 1.74 18.54
CA GLN A 368 18.77 0.92 19.76
C GLN A 368 18.06 1.64 20.91
N ARG A 369 17.93 2.97 20.86
CA ARG A 369 17.15 3.78 21.81
C ARG A 369 15.64 3.81 21.51
N SER A 370 15.20 3.39 20.33
CA SER A 370 13.79 3.38 19.93
C SER A 370 13.17 2.00 20.16
N SER A 371 12.38 1.87 21.23
CA SER A 371 11.52 0.70 21.45
C SER A 371 10.40 0.56 20.41
N SER A 372 10.20 1.57 19.55
CA SER A 372 9.03 1.67 18.68
C SER A 372 9.26 1.27 17.22
N PHE A 373 10.50 1.34 16.70
CA PHE A 373 10.79 1.07 15.30
C PHE A 373 12.21 0.53 15.15
N ARG A 374 12.37 -0.48 14.29
CA ARG A 374 13.67 -1.01 13.84
C ARG A 374 13.66 -1.08 12.31
N SER A 375 14.74 -0.61 11.69
CA SER A 375 14.82 -0.48 10.23
C SER A 375 14.70 -1.83 9.53
N LEU A 376 15.45 -2.84 10.01
CA LEU A 376 15.62 -4.12 9.29
C LEU A 376 14.89 -5.30 9.94
N THR A 377 14.26 -5.09 11.10
CA THR A 377 13.48 -6.10 11.84
C THR A 377 12.07 -5.56 12.11
N PRO A 378 11.16 -5.67 11.13
CA PRO A 378 9.83 -5.09 11.22
C PRO A 378 9.03 -5.67 12.38
N LEU A 379 7.97 -4.97 12.79
CA LEU A 379 7.02 -5.51 13.75
C LEU A 379 6.29 -6.72 13.13
N GLY A 380 6.25 -7.84 13.86
CA GLY A 380 5.48 -9.01 13.47
C GLY A 380 3.99 -8.70 13.29
N GLU A 381 3.32 -9.48 12.45
CA GLU A 381 1.89 -9.34 12.26
C GLU A 381 1.11 -9.61 13.56
N GLY A 382 -0.09 -9.05 13.64
CA GLY A 382 -0.93 -9.18 14.83
C GLY A 382 -0.50 -8.29 16.00
N TYR A 383 0.67 -7.67 16.02
CA TYR A 383 1.04 -6.73 17.08
C TYR A 383 0.56 -5.30 16.79
N CYS A 384 0.07 -4.59 17.81
CA CYS A 384 -0.30 -3.19 17.67
C CYS A 384 0.90 -2.24 17.85
N LEU A 385 0.80 -1.04 17.25
CA LEU A 385 1.82 0.02 17.27
C LEU A 385 1.61 1.07 18.37
N ARG A 386 0.75 0.80 19.37
CA ARG A 386 0.49 1.74 20.45
C ARG A 386 1.73 1.86 21.34
N SER A 387 2.19 3.09 21.60
CA SER A 387 3.43 3.35 22.35
C SER A 387 3.46 2.69 23.73
N GLN A 388 2.32 2.64 24.45
CA GLN A 388 2.22 1.95 25.74
C GLN A 388 2.45 0.43 25.61
N CYS A 389 1.91 -0.18 24.54
CA CYS A 389 2.09 -1.61 24.30
C CYS A 389 3.52 -1.92 23.88
N LEU A 390 4.10 -1.11 22.99
CA LEU A 390 5.51 -1.20 22.60
C LEU A 390 6.45 -1.13 23.80
N ALA A 391 6.27 -0.12 24.67
CA ALA A 391 7.08 0.05 25.87
C ALA A 391 6.94 -1.13 26.85
N LYS A 392 5.72 -1.68 27.00
CA LYS A 392 5.48 -2.89 27.80
C LYS A 392 6.22 -4.10 27.22
N ARG A 393 6.07 -4.36 25.91
CA ARG A 393 6.71 -5.49 25.22
C ARG A 393 8.24 -5.43 25.31
N ALA A 394 8.80 -4.24 25.11
CA ALA A 394 10.24 -4.01 25.27
C ALA A 394 10.72 -4.32 26.70
N ARG A 395 9.99 -3.88 27.74
CA ARG A 395 10.36 -4.13 29.15
C ARG A 395 10.38 -5.62 29.51
N ILE A 396 9.46 -6.40 28.94
CA ILE A 396 9.36 -7.84 29.23
C ILE A 396 10.17 -8.72 28.27
N GLY A 397 10.91 -8.12 27.32
CA GLY A 397 11.69 -8.87 26.32
C GLY A 397 10.84 -9.72 25.38
N MET A 398 9.59 -9.33 25.10
CA MET A 398 8.72 -10.09 24.18
C MET A 398 9.24 -9.94 22.76
N ASP A 399 9.47 -11.07 22.08
CA ASP A 399 9.76 -11.06 20.66
C ASP A 399 8.47 -10.73 19.87
N ASP A 400 8.43 -9.49 19.40
CA ASP A 400 7.36 -8.94 18.58
C ASP A 400 7.83 -8.63 17.16
N ARG A 401 8.93 -9.25 16.70
CA ARG A 401 9.54 -8.96 15.40
C ARG A 401 9.13 -9.99 14.34
N GLY A 402 9.18 -9.55 13.09
CA GLY A 402 8.90 -10.34 11.90
C GLY A 402 10.06 -10.31 10.92
N ILE A 403 9.90 -11.10 9.86
CA ILE A 403 10.84 -11.14 8.74
C ILE A 403 10.63 -9.90 7.87
N LEU A 404 11.72 -9.24 7.46
CA LEU A 404 11.67 -8.20 6.44
C LEU A 404 11.45 -8.84 5.06
N SER A 405 10.29 -8.55 4.47
CA SER A 405 9.89 -8.98 3.14
C SER A 405 9.50 -7.79 2.28
N ASP A 406 8.94 -8.05 1.10
CA ASP A 406 8.37 -7.05 0.20
C ASP A 406 6.94 -6.60 0.57
N ILE A 407 6.39 -6.96 1.74
CA ILE A 407 5.14 -6.38 2.27
C ILE A 407 5.43 -5.62 3.56
N TRP A 408 5.16 -4.31 3.61
CA TRP A 408 5.44 -3.45 4.76
C TRP A 408 4.16 -2.88 5.36
N TRP A 409 3.83 -3.29 6.59
CA TRP A 409 2.64 -2.84 7.32
C TRP A 409 2.94 -2.07 8.61
N ASP A 410 4.18 -2.12 9.10
CA ASP A 410 4.59 -1.56 10.39
C ASP A 410 5.07 -0.09 10.29
N VAL A 411 5.20 0.43 9.07
CA VAL A 411 5.49 1.83 8.79
C VAL A 411 4.21 2.53 8.34
N HIS A 412 3.78 3.56 9.07
CA HIS A 412 2.56 4.29 8.75
C HIS A 412 2.85 5.73 8.38
N ARG A 413 1.97 6.31 7.55
CA ARG A 413 1.95 7.75 7.26
C ARG A 413 1.83 8.57 8.54
N LEU A 414 2.40 9.77 8.52
CA LEU A 414 2.38 10.70 9.66
C LEU A 414 0.93 11.12 9.99
N LYS A 415 0.40 10.62 11.12
CA LYS A 415 -0.98 10.89 11.57
C LYS A 415 -1.13 12.23 12.31
N HIS A 416 -0.10 12.67 13.03
CA HIS A 416 -0.18 13.83 13.93
C HIS A 416 0.55 15.04 13.37
N ASN A 417 -0.10 16.20 13.38
CA ASN A 417 0.49 17.48 12.94
C ASN A 417 1.76 17.86 13.71
N SER A 418 1.93 17.42 14.96
CA SER A 418 3.08 17.79 15.80
C SER A 418 4.42 17.26 15.30
N ARG A 419 4.46 16.25 14.44
CA ARG A 419 5.71 15.77 13.81
C ARG A 419 5.82 16.18 12.35
N ARG A 420 4.90 17.02 11.89
CA ARG A 420 4.82 17.43 10.50
C ARG A 420 5.44 18.81 10.31
N VAL A 421 5.88 19.06 9.09
CA VAL A 421 6.20 20.38 8.58
C VAL A 421 5.13 20.80 7.57
N ASP A 422 5.23 22.03 7.08
CA ASP A 422 4.21 22.63 6.21
C ASP A 422 4.34 22.14 4.75
N HIS A 423 4.16 20.83 4.58
CA HIS A 423 4.25 20.10 3.32
C HIS A 423 3.08 19.10 3.20
N PRO A 424 2.40 19.01 2.04
CA PRO A 424 1.15 18.25 1.89
C PRO A 424 1.35 16.73 1.90
N CYS A 425 2.56 16.28 1.54
CA CYS A 425 2.86 14.86 1.28
C CYS A 425 4.03 14.34 2.11
N GLN A 426 4.35 14.94 3.26
CA GLN A 426 5.55 14.55 4.01
C GLN A 426 5.56 13.05 4.34
N LEU A 427 6.58 12.34 3.83
CA LEU A 427 6.82 10.92 4.11
C LEU A 427 7.25 10.71 5.58
N PRO A 428 6.92 9.55 6.18
CA PRO A 428 7.41 9.21 7.51
C PRO A 428 8.92 8.88 7.45
N PRO A 429 9.75 9.40 8.38
CA PRO A 429 11.18 9.14 8.38
C PRO A 429 11.52 7.64 8.55
N GLN A 430 10.66 6.86 9.21
CA GLN A 430 10.81 5.41 9.37
C GLN A 430 10.89 4.68 8.02
N LEU A 431 10.16 5.15 7.01
CA LEU A 431 10.23 4.56 5.66
C LEU A 431 11.63 4.77 5.06
N MET A 432 12.17 5.99 5.22
CA MET A 432 13.48 6.35 4.68
C MET A 432 14.61 5.68 5.45
N TYR A 433 14.52 5.58 6.78
CA TYR A 433 15.51 4.84 7.57
C TYR A 433 15.60 3.38 7.12
N ARG A 434 14.47 2.72 6.87
CA ARG A 434 14.46 1.35 6.35
C ARG A 434 15.11 1.26 4.98
N LEU A 435 14.69 2.08 4.03
CA LEU A 435 15.21 2.05 2.66
C LEU A 435 16.71 2.36 2.60
N ILE A 436 17.16 3.41 3.29
CA ILE A 436 18.57 3.80 3.30
C ILE A 436 19.42 2.73 3.99
N SER A 437 19.01 2.23 5.16
CA SER A 437 19.73 1.13 5.82
C SER A 437 19.76 -0.15 4.98
N LEU A 438 18.69 -0.44 4.23
CA LEU A 438 18.61 -1.62 3.39
C LEU A 438 19.59 -1.55 2.21
N PHE A 439 19.62 -0.41 1.52
CA PHE A 439 20.29 -0.26 0.23
C PHE A 439 21.66 0.43 0.29
N THR A 440 22.10 0.94 1.45
CA THR A 440 23.38 1.66 1.58
C THR A 440 24.22 1.25 2.79
N ARG A 441 25.53 1.47 2.69
CA ARG A 441 26.49 1.48 3.81
C ARG A 441 26.67 2.90 4.35
N PRO A 442 27.11 3.08 5.61
CA PRO A 442 27.56 4.39 6.09
C PRO A 442 28.58 5.04 5.14
N GLY A 443 28.48 6.36 4.94
CA GLY A 443 29.33 7.13 4.02
C GLY A 443 28.94 7.07 2.53
N GLU A 444 28.09 6.14 2.11
CA GLU A 444 27.54 6.12 0.75
C GLU A 444 26.57 7.28 0.51
N ILE A 445 26.32 7.58 -0.76
CA ILE A 445 25.54 8.76 -1.15
C ILE A 445 24.11 8.40 -1.59
N VAL A 446 23.14 9.16 -1.07
CA VAL A 446 21.71 9.02 -1.35
C VAL A 446 21.22 10.19 -2.20
N LEU A 447 20.53 9.91 -3.30
CA LEU A 447 19.84 10.92 -4.11
C LEU A 447 18.34 10.93 -3.81
N ASP A 448 17.77 12.12 -3.64
CA ASP A 448 16.34 12.38 -3.79
C ASP A 448 16.12 13.57 -4.73
N CYS A 449 15.66 13.28 -5.95
CA CYS A 449 15.47 14.31 -6.96
C CYS A 449 14.10 15.00 -6.89
N PHE A 450 13.26 14.65 -5.91
CA PHE A 450 12.00 15.32 -5.53
C PHE A 450 11.98 15.50 -4.01
N ASN A 451 13.01 16.18 -3.50
CA ASN A 451 13.37 16.17 -2.08
C ASN A 451 12.27 16.72 -1.16
N GLY A 452 11.40 17.59 -1.67
CA GLY A 452 10.31 18.18 -0.91
C GLY A 452 10.85 18.86 0.35
N ALA A 453 10.25 18.52 1.49
CA ALA A 453 10.70 19.03 2.78
C ALA A 453 11.96 18.32 3.36
N GLY A 454 12.64 17.48 2.58
CA GLY A 454 13.92 16.87 2.93
C GLY A 454 13.85 15.54 3.67
N THR A 455 12.72 14.82 3.71
CA THR A 455 12.62 13.59 4.55
C THR A 455 13.72 12.58 4.22
N THR A 456 14.02 12.35 2.94
CA THR A 456 15.04 11.38 2.49
C THR A 456 16.45 11.86 2.83
N THR A 457 16.80 13.09 2.47
CA THR A 457 18.12 13.68 2.69
C THR A 457 18.43 13.87 4.17
N LEU A 458 17.45 14.28 4.98
CA LEU A 458 17.58 14.36 6.44
C LEU A 458 17.77 12.98 7.08
N ALA A 459 17.06 11.95 6.59
CA ALA A 459 17.25 10.59 7.06
C ALA A 459 18.63 10.04 6.69
N ALA A 460 19.13 10.34 5.48
CA ALA A 460 20.49 10.01 5.08
C ALA A 460 21.52 10.69 5.98
N HIS A 461 21.33 11.99 6.27
CA HIS A 461 22.21 12.76 7.15
C HIS A 461 22.27 12.15 8.56
N GLN A 462 21.12 11.84 9.17
CA GLN A 462 21.07 11.20 10.49
C GLN A 462 21.70 9.80 10.53
N LEU A 463 21.70 9.09 9.41
CA LEU A 463 22.31 7.77 9.26
C LEU A 463 23.79 7.83 8.84
N GLY A 464 24.40 9.02 8.78
CA GLY A 464 25.80 9.16 8.36
C GLY A 464 26.02 8.80 6.89
N ARG A 465 25.02 8.98 6.03
CA ARG A 465 25.15 8.93 4.57
C ARG A 465 25.30 10.35 4.03
N ARG A 466 26.02 10.46 2.91
CA ARG A 466 26.02 11.69 2.13
C ARG A 466 24.73 11.79 1.33
N TYR A 467 24.36 12.98 0.89
CA TYR A 467 23.09 13.16 0.21
C TYR A 467 23.11 14.21 -0.89
N ILE A 468 22.29 14.03 -1.92
CA ILE A 468 21.92 15.05 -2.89
C ILE A 468 20.40 15.17 -2.90
N GLY A 469 19.89 16.35 -2.57
CA GLY A 469 18.46 16.67 -2.67
C GLY A 469 18.22 17.71 -3.74
N ILE A 470 17.31 17.46 -4.69
CA ILE A 470 16.86 18.46 -5.66
C ILE A 470 15.43 18.86 -5.31
N GLU A 471 15.19 20.16 -5.20
CA GLU A 471 13.86 20.72 -4.95
C GLU A 471 13.68 21.99 -5.78
N ARG A 472 12.54 22.10 -6.48
CA ARG A 472 12.28 23.23 -7.38
C ARG A 472 11.62 24.40 -6.65
N GLU A 473 10.81 24.11 -5.64
CA GLU A 473 10.07 25.14 -4.92
C GLU A 473 10.91 25.69 -3.76
N GLU A 474 11.37 26.94 -3.91
CA GLU A 474 12.21 27.67 -2.95
C GLU A 474 11.76 27.47 -1.49
N ARG A 475 10.44 27.51 -1.23
CA ARG A 475 9.88 27.32 0.11
C ARG A 475 10.26 25.96 0.73
N TYR A 476 10.18 24.88 -0.05
CA TYR A 476 10.50 23.54 0.42
C TYR A 476 12.02 23.34 0.49
N PHE A 477 12.77 23.92 -0.45
CA PHE A 477 14.23 23.97 -0.43
C PHE A 477 14.77 24.65 0.85
N GLN A 478 14.28 25.83 1.20
CA GLN A 478 14.65 26.55 2.43
C GLN A 478 14.29 25.72 3.67
N MET A 479 13.08 25.16 3.70
CA MET A 479 12.63 24.31 4.80
C MET A 479 13.53 23.08 4.99
N ALA A 480 13.97 22.43 3.91
CA ALA A 480 14.91 21.33 4.01
C ALA A 480 16.28 21.81 4.52
N THR A 481 16.78 22.94 4.02
CA THR A 481 18.06 23.56 4.42
C THR A 481 18.11 23.87 5.92
N GLU A 482 17.08 24.55 6.45
CA GLU A 482 16.96 24.86 7.87
C GLU A 482 16.99 23.59 8.73
N ARG A 483 16.30 22.53 8.28
CA ARG A 483 16.24 21.25 9.00
C ARG A 483 17.56 20.47 8.95
N HIS A 484 18.39 20.69 7.95
CA HIS A 484 19.75 20.14 7.94
C HIS A 484 20.62 20.86 8.99
N ALA A 485 20.53 22.18 9.10
CA ALA A 485 21.21 22.94 10.15
C ALA A 485 20.77 22.50 11.56
N GLU A 486 19.49 22.15 11.76
CA GLU A 486 19.02 21.56 13.02
C GLU A 486 19.82 20.30 13.40
N ILE A 487 20.15 19.42 12.44
CA ILE A 487 20.95 18.21 12.71
C ILE A 487 22.36 18.58 13.15
N ASP A 488 22.98 19.57 12.51
CA ASP A 488 24.34 20.04 12.84
C ASP A 488 24.40 20.62 14.27
N GLU A 489 23.29 21.21 14.73
CA GLU A 489 23.09 21.69 16.11
C GLU A 489 22.69 20.58 17.11
N GLY A 490 22.61 19.32 16.66
CA GLY A 490 22.22 18.18 17.50
C GLY A 490 20.71 18.08 17.77
N ILE A 491 19.89 18.78 17.00
CA ILE A 491 18.42 18.81 17.12
C ILE A 491 17.80 17.81 16.14
N ASP A 492 16.90 16.94 16.63
CA ASP A 492 16.15 16.02 15.76
C ASP A 492 15.15 16.80 14.85
N PRO A 493 15.30 16.79 13.52
CA PRO A 493 14.40 17.48 12.61
C PRO A 493 13.02 16.82 12.49
N PHE A 494 12.83 15.62 13.06
CA PHE A 494 11.56 14.90 13.12
C PHE A 494 10.93 14.90 14.53
N ARG A 495 11.47 15.74 15.44
CA ARG A 495 10.94 15.94 16.79
C ARG A 495 9.49 16.41 16.78
N LYS A 496 8.81 16.24 17.93
CA LYS A 496 7.52 16.90 18.13
C LYS A 496 7.76 18.40 18.29
N ALA A 497 7.03 19.21 17.55
CA ALA A 497 7.04 20.67 17.65
C ALA A 497 5.60 21.19 17.60
N ASP A 498 5.34 22.31 18.27
CA ASP A 498 4.09 23.04 18.11
C ASP A 498 4.22 23.94 16.87
N ARG A 499 3.38 23.68 15.86
CA ARG A 499 3.46 24.34 14.55
C ARG A 499 2.05 24.56 14.01
N VAL A 500 1.80 25.77 13.51
CA VAL A 500 0.60 26.07 12.72
C VAL A 500 0.89 25.71 11.26
N LEU A 501 0.30 24.61 10.79
CA LEU A 501 0.46 24.17 9.39
C LEU A 501 -0.60 24.86 8.52
N THR A 502 -0.19 25.54 7.46
CA THR A 502 -1.11 26.18 6.50
C THR A 502 -1.57 25.20 5.42
N THR A 503 -0.72 24.25 5.06
CA THR A 503 -0.97 23.22 4.05
C THR A 503 -1.79 22.08 4.63
N LYS A 504 -2.92 21.79 4.00
CA LYS A 504 -3.79 20.66 4.39
C LYS A 504 -3.42 19.42 3.59
N ASN A 505 -3.44 18.26 4.24
CA ASN A 505 -3.34 16.95 3.56
C ASN A 505 -4.67 16.52 2.92
N SER A 506 -5.75 17.21 3.27
CA SER A 506 -7.09 16.92 2.81
C SER A 506 -7.73 18.22 2.37
N PRO A 507 -8.38 18.27 1.19
CA PRO A 507 -9.16 19.42 0.77
C PRO A 507 -10.37 19.67 1.69
N VAL A 508 -10.74 18.69 2.52
CA VAL A 508 -11.85 18.80 3.47
C VAL A 508 -11.56 19.88 4.51
N ALA A 509 -12.40 20.91 4.55
CA ALA A 509 -12.33 21.94 5.58
C ALA A 509 -12.46 21.30 6.97
N ARG A 510 -11.47 21.54 7.84
CA ARG A 510 -11.61 21.15 9.24
C ARG A 510 -12.75 21.95 9.85
N LEU A 511 -13.79 21.26 10.33
CA LEU A 511 -14.84 21.90 11.10
C LEU A 511 -14.21 22.61 12.30
N LYS A 512 -14.67 23.83 12.59
CA LYS A 512 -14.24 24.55 13.80
C LYS A 512 -14.51 23.65 15.00
N LYS A 513 -13.54 23.57 15.92
CA LYS A 513 -13.68 22.76 17.15
C LYS A 513 -14.81 23.36 17.97
N GLN A 514 -16.01 22.79 17.87
CA GLN A 514 -17.17 23.20 18.64
C GLN A 514 -16.94 22.82 20.11
N LYS A 515 -17.18 23.76 21.02
CA LYS A 515 -17.29 23.45 22.46
C LYS A 515 -18.69 22.93 22.69
N TYR A 516 -18.80 21.62 22.87
CA TYR A 516 -20.07 20.96 23.11
C TYR A 516 -20.49 21.10 24.57
N LYS A 517 -21.71 21.59 24.83
CA LYS A 517 -22.29 21.64 26.19
C LYS A 517 -22.61 20.23 26.72
N VAL A 518 -23.02 19.34 25.81
CA VAL A 518 -23.20 17.90 26.03
C VAL A 518 -22.29 17.18 25.06
N SER A 519 -21.50 16.22 25.52
CA SER A 519 -20.54 15.55 24.63
C SER A 519 -21.25 14.89 23.44
N LYS A 520 -20.66 14.99 22.23
CA LYS A 520 -21.22 14.33 21.04
C LYS A 520 -21.45 12.83 21.24
N LYS A 521 -20.60 12.17 22.04
CA LYS A 521 -20.76 10.76 22.44
C LYS A 521 -22.03 10.52 23.26
N THR A 522 -22.37 11.42 24.17
CA THR A 522 -23.58 11.31 25.00
C THR A 522 -24.84 11.33 24.13
N LEU A 523 -24.93 12.26 23.18
CA LEU A 523 -26.05 12.35 22.24
C LEU A 523 -26.14 11.11 21.32
N GLN A 524 -24.99 10.59 20.87
CA GLN A 524 -24.94 9.36 20.07
C GLN A 524 -25.46 8.13 20.84
N LEU A 525 -25.11 8.00 22.12
CA LEU A 525 -25.61 6.94 23.00
C LEU A 525 -27.12 7.09 23.24
N GLU A 526 -27.60 8.32 23.35
CA GLU A 526 -29.01 8.60 23.52
C GLU A 526 -29.84 8.19 22.30
N VAL A 527 -29.40 8.54 21.09
CA VAL A 527 -30.08 8.14 19.85
C VAL A 527 -30.18 6.61 19.77
N ARG A 528 -29.13 5.91 20.22
CA ARG A 528 -29.13 4.45 20.29
C ARG A 528 -30.12 3.92 21.34
N ARG A 529 -30.18 4.51 22.53
CA ARG A 529 -31.16 4.16 23.57
C ARG A 529 -32.59 4.29 23.04
N VAL A 530 -32.90 5.43 22.41
CA VAL A 530 -34.22 5.69 21.82
C VAL A 530 -34.51 4.70 20.69
N ALA A 531 -33.54 4.45 19.79
CA ALA A 531 -33.71 3.47 18.71
C ALA A 531 -34.00 2.05 19.22
N GLN A 532 -33.32 1.62 20.28
CA GLN A 532 -33.56 0.33 20.92
C GLN A 532 -34.95 0.26 21.57
N MET A 533 -35.41 1.37 22.16
CA MET A 533 -36.72 1.46 22.79
C MET A 533 -37.87 1.39 21.78
N ILE A 534 -37.74 2.06 20.62
CA ILE A 534 -38.80 2.10 19.59
C ILE A 534 -38.68 1.01 18.53
N GLY A 535 -37.56 0.25 18.52
CA GLY A 535 -37.34 -0.87 17.60
C GLY A 535 -36.93 -0.49 16.17
N HIS A 536 -36.72 0.80 15.87
CA HIS A 536 -36.22 1.28 14.58
C HIS A 536 -35.38 2.55 14.74
N LEU A 537 -34.79 3.05 13.65
CA LEU A 537 -34.05 4.31 13.70
C LEU A 537 -35.01 5.47 13.99
N PRO A 538 -34.73 6.31 15.00
CA PRO A 538 -35.63 7.37 15.40
C PRO A 538 -35.62 8.51 14.40
N SER A 539 -36.81 8.98 14.06
CA SER A 539 -37.04 10.24 13.38
C SER A 539 -36.76 11.42 14.32
N ARG A 540 -36.67 12.63 13.74
CA ARG A 540 -36.50 13.86 14.51
C ARG A 540 -37.61 14.08 15.53
N LYS A 541 -38.84 13.71 15.18
CA LYS A 541 -40.01 13.82 16.05
C LYS A 541 -39.92 12.85 17.22
N GLU A 542 -39.54 11.60 16.97
CA GLU A 542 -39.41 10.58 18.01
C GLU A 542 -38.26 10.89 18.98
N MET A 543 -37.17 11.53 18.52
CA MET A 543 -36.14 12.03 19.43
C MET A 543 -36.63 13.16 20.34
N ILE A 544 -37.61 13.97 19.90
CA ILE A 544 -38.24 14.99 20.76
C ILE A 544 -39.14 14.33 21.80
N GLU A 545 -39.86 13.28 21.41
CA GLU A 545 -40.84 12.59 22.27
C GLU A 545 -40.19 11.66 23.29
N HIS A 546 -39.07 11.04 22.93
CA HIS A 546 -38.44 9.96 23.70
C HIS A 546 -37.04 10.25 24.20
N GLY A 547 -36.40 11.33 23.72
CA GLY A 547 -35.04 11.69 24.07
C GLY A 547 -34.95 12.60 25.30
N ASP A 548 -33.91 12.39 26.10
CA ASP A 548 -33.63 13.15 27.33
C ASP A 548 -32.91 14.48 27.05
N TYR A 549 -32.49 14.70 25.80
CA TYR A 549 -31.74 15.88 25.38
C TYR A 549 -32.52 16.65 24.33
N SER A 550 -32.52 17.98 24.46
CA SER A 550 -33.19 18.86 23.51
C SER A 550 -32.67 18.68 22.08
N ILE A 551 -33.60 18.69 21.12
CA ILE A 551 -33.32 18.40 19.72
C ILE A 551 -32.28 19.33 19.08
N HIS A 552 -32.18 20.58 19.55
CA HIS A 552 -31.22 21.56 19.02
C HIS A 552 -29.76 21.08 19.15
N TYR A 553 -29.41 20.30 20.19
CA TYR A 553 -28.06 19.75 20.31
C TYR A 553 -27.72 18.78 19.16
N TYR A 554 -28.72 18.10 18.60
CA TYR A 554 -28.52 17.20 17.46
C TYR A 554 -28.41 18.00 16.16
N ASP A 555 -29.24 19.04 16.00
CA ASP A 555 -29.21 19.91 14.83
C ASP A 555 -27.88 20.70 14.75
N ASP A 556 -27.34 21.15 15.88
CA ASP A 556 -26.12 21.97 15.93
C ASP A 556 -24.82 21.15 15.77
N TYR A 557 -24.82 19.89 16.23
CA TYR A 557 -23.60 19.08 16.38
C TYR A 557 -23.42 18.03 15.26
N PHE A 558 -24.47 17.74 14.51
CA PHE A 558 -24.47 16.74 13.43
C PHE A 558 -24.88 17.41 12.11
N THR A 559 -24.25 16.98 11.02
CA THR A 559 -24.41 17.59 9.68
C THR A 559 -25.73 17.18 9.03
N SER A 560 -26.31 16.06 9.45
CA SER A 560 -27.58 15.54 8.93
C SER A 560 -28.23 14.59 9.91
N TRP A 561 -29.54 14.37 9.77
CA TRP A 561 -30.25 13.36 10.55
C TRP A 561 -29.74 11.93 10.28
N GLY A 562 -29.24 11.67 9.07
CA GLY A 562 -28.55 10.41 8.76
C GLY A 562 -27.29 10.20 9.62
N GLU A 563 -26.54 11.26 9.92
CA GLU A 563 -25.40 11.23 10.83
C GLU A 563 -25.82 11.01 12.29
N VAL A 564 -26.94 11.61 12.71
CA VAL A 564 -27.53 11.39 14.05
C VAL A 564 -27.85 9.91 14.23
N CYS A 565 -28.59 9.31 13.29
CA CYS A 565 -28.97 7.90 13.33
C CYS A 565 -27.79 6.93 13.12
N ALA A 566 -26.65 7.38 12.60
CA ALA A 566 -25.48 6.51 12.35
C ALA A 566 -24.99 5.83 13.62
N ALA A 567 -25.08 6.50 14.78
CA ALA A 567 -24.70 5.94 16.07
C ALA A 567 -25.60 4.78 16.54
N ALA A 568 -26.87 4.79 16.14
CA ALA A 568 -27.81 3.70 16.42
C ALA A 568 -27.63 2.51 15.46
N ARG A 569 -27.07 2.73 14.27
CA ARG A 569 -26.76 1.66 13.30
C ARG A 569 -25.55 0.81 13.69
N THR A 570 -24.69 1.35 14.54
CA THR A 570 -23.47 0.66 14.99
C THR A 570 -23.62 0.25 16.44
N SER A 571 -23.48 -1.05 16.73
CA SER A 571 -23.50 -1.54 18.11
C SER A 571 -22.28 -1.11 18.93
N GLY A 572 -21.32 -0.38 18.35
CA GLY A 572 -20.17 0.20 19.03
C GLY A 572 -19.35 -0.86 19.75
N MET A 573 -18.38 -1.47 19.06
CA MET A 573 -17.54 -2.53 19.64
C MET A 573 -16.59 -2.00 20.73
N THR A 574 -16.29 -2.83 21.73
CA THR A 574 -15.21 -2.57 22.70
C THR A 574 -13.83 -2.81 22.07
N GLU A 575 -12.77 -2.19 22.60
CA GLU A 575 -11.41 -2.39 22.05
C GLU A 575 -10.82 -3.77 22.36
N THR A 576 -11.37 -4.40 23.38
CA THR A 576 -11.06 -5.73 23.87
C THR A 576 -11.98 -6.72 23.17
N ARG A 577 -11.50 -7.94 23.00
CA ARG A 577 -12.34 -9.03 22.50
C ARG A 577 -13.49 -9.23 23.49
N GLU A 578 -14.73 -9.13 23.02
CA GLU A 578 -15.87 -9.58 23.81
C GLU A 578 -15.81 -11.11 23.85
N GLU A 579 -15.77 -11.70 25.05
CA GLU A 579 -16.00 -13.12 25.26
C GLU A 579 -17.49 -13.40 25.06
N THR A 580 -18.00 -13.21 23.84
CA THR A 580 -19.34 -13.66 23.51
C THR A 580 -19.28 -15.14 23.18
N GLU A 581 -19.70 -15.98 24.12
CA GLU A 581 -20.39 -17.23 23.77
C GLU A 581 -21.52 -16.85 22.82
N TYR A 582 -21.33 -17.10 21.53
CA TYR A 582 -22.44 -17.04 20.60
C TYR A 582 -23.38 -18.18 21.00
N PRO A 583 -24.65 -17.91 21.34
CA PRO A 583 -25.59 -18.99 21.60
C PRO A 583 -25.61 -19.90 20.36
N GLU A 584 -25.34 -21.18 20.57
CA GLU A 584 -25.50 -22.20 19.55
C GLU A 584 -26.92 -22.05 18.97
N GLY A 585 -27.05 -21.68 17.69
CA GLY A 585 -28.35 -21.73 17.01
C GLY A 585 -28.73 -20.64 16.00
N THR A 586 -27.93 -19.60 15.71
CA THR A 586 -28.35 -18.57 14.73
C THR A 586 -27.51 -18.43 13.45
N TYR A 587 -26.62 -19.39 13.17
CA TYR A 587 -26.04 -19.55 11.84
C TYR A 587 -26.24 -20.98 11.32
N SER A 588 -27.47 -21.28 10.90
CA SER A 588 -27.75 -22.39 10.01
C SER A 588 -27.32 -22.00 8.58
N GLN A 589 -26.02 -22.07 8.32
CA GLN A 589 -25.50 -22.43 6.99
C GLN A 589 -24.16 -23.15 7.21
N LYS A 590 -24.32 -24.47 7.38
CA LYS A 590 -23.34 -25.56 7.31
C LYS A 590 -21.86 -25.14 7.36
N ARG A 591 -21.29 -25.21 8.57
CA ARG A 591 -19.90 -25.68 8.75
C ARG A 591 -19.84 -27.12 8.25
N LEU A 592 -19.31 -27.36 7.06
CA LEU A 592 -18.74 -28.64 6.68
C LEU A 592 -17.31 -28.38 6.19
N PHE A 593 -16.44 -29.26 6.65
CA PHE A 593 -14.98 -29.21 6.68
C PHE A 593 -14.28 -28.86 5.38
#